data_AF-A0A6J4RRV1-F1
#
_entry.id   AF-A0A6J4RRV1-F1
#
_cell.length_a   1.000
_cell.length_b   1.000
_cell.length_c   1.000
_cell.angle_alpha   90.00
_cell.angle_beta   90.00
_cell.angle_gamma   90.00
#
_symmetry.space_group_name_H-M   'P 1'
#
loop_
_entity.id
_entity.type
_entity.pdbx_description
1 polymer ?
#
loop_
_entity_poly.entity_id
_entity_poly.type
_entity_poly.pdbx_seq_one_letter_code
_entity_poly.pdbx_strand_id
1 'polypeptide(L)' 'AAPLPPAAPTVAVGAPAPVFTLAGATRYGLLRTPVRLSDYRGQTVVLAFFYQARTKG' A
#
# COMPACT_ATOMS: atom_id res chain seq x y z
N ALA A 1 19.00 22.64 11.06
CA ALA A 1 18.42 21.42 10.46
C ALA A 1 17.06 21.19 11.11
N ALA A 2 16.00 20.94 10.33
CA ALA A 2 14.69 20.60 10.88
C ALA A 2 14.73 19.20 11.50
N PRO A 3 14.02 18.94 12.62
CA PRO A 3 13.96 17.61 13.22
C PRO A 3 13.29 16.63 12.25
N LEU A 4 13.82 15.41 12.17
CA LEU A 4 13.24 14.34 11.37
C LEU A 4 11.85 14.00 11.92
N PRO A 5 10.84 13.76 11.06
CA PRO A 5 9.52 13.35 11.52
C PRO A 5 9.61 12.04 12.31
N PRO A 6 8.73 11.83 13.31
CA PRO A 6 8.71 10.61 14.10
C PRO A 6 8.56 9.37 13.21
N ALA A 7 9.30 8.31 13.54
CA ALA A 7 9.28 7.06 12.79
C ALA A 7 7.86 6.46 12.76
N ALA A 8 7.42 6.06 11.57
CA ALA A 8 6.12 5.41 11.40
C ALA A 8 6.08 4.08 12.16
N PRO A 9 4.93 3.70 12.74
CA PRO A 9 4.78 2.43 13.45
C PRO A 9 5.07 1.26 12.51
N THR A 10 5.99 0.38 12.93
CA THR A 10 6.29 -0.85 12.21
C THR A 10 5.18 -1.88 12.47
N VAL A 11 4.72 -2.56 11.43
CA VAL A 11 3.70 -3.61 11.56
C VAL A 11 4.36 -4.85 12.18
N ALA A 12 3.87 -5.27 13.35
CA ALA A 12 4.36 -6.47 14.03
C ALA A 12 3.79 -7.76 13.41
N VAL A 13 4.57 -8.84 13.41
CA VAL A 13 4.11 -10.16 12.94
C VAL A 13 2.96 -10.66 13.81
N GLY A 14 1.89 -11.16 13.20
CA GLY A 14 0.69 -11.63 13.89
C GLY A 14 -0.29 -10.53 14.32
N ALA A 15 0.10 -9.25 14.19
CA ALA A 15 -0.84 -8.15 14.38
C ALA A 15 -1.84 -8.08 13.21
N PRO A 16 -3.09 -7.63 13.46
CA PRO A 16 -4.04 -7.40 12.39
C PRO A 16 -3.49 -6.36 11.41
N ALA A 17 -3.59 -6.65 10.12
CA ALA A 17 -3.14 -5.73 9.09
C ALA A 17 -3.94 -4.42 9.14
N PRO A 18 -3.27 -3.26 9.01
CA PRO A 18 -3.96 -1.97 9.04
C PRO A 18 -4.85 -1.80 7.81
N VAL A 19 -6.00 -1.14 8.00
CA VAL A 19 -6.89 -0.80 6.89
C VAL A 19 -6.30 0.35 6.08
N PHE A 20 -6.18 0.18 4.76
CA PHE A 20 -5.77 1.23 3.85
C PHE A 20 -6.50 1.15 2.50
N THR A 21 -6.48 2.27 1.80
CA THR A 21 -7.03 2.43 0.45
C THR A 21 -5.99 3.11 -0.42
N LEU A 22 -5.75 2.58 -1.62
CA LEU A 22 -4.74 3.06 -2.57
C LEU A 22 -5.38 3.31 -3.94
N ALA A 23 -4.84 4.28 -4.68
CA ALA A 23 -5.14 4.38 -6.10
C ALA A 23 -4.52 3.18 -6.84
N GLY A 24 -5.35 2.40 -7.52
CA GLY A 24 -4.86 1.31 -8.38
C GLY A 24 -4.40 1.85 -9.72
N ALA A 25 -3.40 1.20 -10.32
CA ALA A 25 -2.98 1.47 -11.69
C ALA A 25 -2.77 0.16 -12.45
N THR A 26 -3.08 0.17 -13.74
CA THR A 26 -2.74 -0.90 -14.69
C THR A 26 -1.93 -0.31 -15.85
N ARG A 27 -1.55 -1.15 -16.81
CA ARG A 27 -0.93 -0.70 -18.07
C ARG A 27 -1.80 0.22 -18.93
N TYR A 28 -3.07 0.41 -18.57
CA TYR A 28 -4.02 1.27 -19.26
C TYR A 28 -4.33 2.56 -18.47
N GLY A 29 -3.54 2.85 -17.42
CA GLY A 29 -3.74 3.98 -16.53
C GLY A 29 -4.41 3.62 -15.19
N LEU A 30 -4.91 4.65 -14.52
CA LEU A 30 -5.50 4.54 -13.17
C LEU A 30 -6.84 3.79 -13.20
N LEU A 31 -7.05 2.94 -12.20
CA LEU A 31 -8.35 2.34 -11.95
C LEU A 31 -9.34 3.41 -11.50
N ARG A 32 -10.59 3.32 -11.98
CA ARG A 32 -11.69 4.18 -11.50
C ARG A 32 -12.00 3.94 -10.03
N THR A 33 -11.96 2.66 -9.62
CA THR A 33 -12.21 2.26 -8.24
C THR A 33 -10.89 2.11 -7.51
N PRO A 34 -10.71 2.75 -6.35
CA PRO A 34 -9.52 2.56 -5.54
C PRO A 34 -9.49 1.14 -4.96
N VAL A 35 -8.29 0.64 -4.68
CA VAL A 35 -8.05 -0.69 -4.12
C VAL A 35 -8.06 -0.62 -2.60
N ARG A 36 -8.89 -1.44 -1.94
CA ARG A 36 -8.94 -1.52 -0.47
C ARG A 36 -8.37 -2.85 0.00
N LEU A 37 -7.70 -2.86 1.15
CA LEU A 37 -7.22 -4.11 1.74
C LEU A 37 -8.38 -5.08 2.06
N SER A 38 -9.57 -4.55 2.38
CA SER A 38 -10.75 -5.35 2.66
C SER A 38 -11.28 -6.11 1.44
N ASP A 39 -10.93 -5.70 0.22
CA ASP A 39 -11.35 -6.40 -1.00
C ASP A 39 -10.64 -7.76 -1.15
N TYR A 40 -9.53 -7.95 -0.43
CA TYR A 40 -8.73 -9.19 -0.43
C TYR A 40 -8.96 -10.06 0.81
N ARG A 41 -10.07 -9.87 1.53
CA ARG A 41 -10.41 -10.73 2.69
C ARG A 41 -10.44 -12.19 2.27
N GLY A 42 -9.81 -13.05 3.08
CA GLY A 42 -9.71 -14.49 2.80
C GLY A 42 -8.58 -14.90 1.84
N GLN A 43 -7.81 -13.93 1.32
CA GLN A 43 -6.64 -14.20 0.48
C GLN A 43 -5.35 -13.90 1.25
N THR A 44 -4.28 -14.64 0.92
CA THR A 44 -2.93 -14.28 1.35
C THR A 44 -2.41 -13.15 0.45
N VAL A 45 -2.19 -11.98 1.03
CA VAL A 45 -1.76 -10.78 0.31
C VAL A 45 -0.31 -10.46 0.65
N VAL A 46 0.49 -10.17 -0.37
CA VAL A 46 1.87 -9.69 -0.21
C VAL A 46 1.91 -8.20 -0.54
N LEU A 47 2.41 -7.39 0.40
CA LEU A 47 2.63 -5.95 0.24
C LEU A 47 4.09 -5.70 -0.10
N ALA A 48 4.34 -5.29 -1.34
CA ALA A 48 5.68 -4.92 -1.80
C ALA A 48 5.76 -3.39 -1.97
N PHE A 49 6.71 -2.77 -1.25
CA PHE A 49 6.98 -1.34 -1.35
C PHE A 49 8.14 -1.11 -2.32
N PHE A 50 7.91 -0.27 -3.32
CA PHE A 50 8.94 0.17 -4.25
C PHE A 50 9.17 1.67 -4.03
N TYR A 51 10.42 2.09 -3.84
CA TYR A 51 10.76 3.50 -3.64
C TYR A 51 10.45 4.37 -4.87
N GLN A 52 10.36 3.75 -6.05
CA GLN A 52 10.09 4.43 -7.31
C GLN A 52 9.28 3.52 -8.24
N ALA A 53 8.34 4.12 -8.97
CA ALA A 53 7.62 3.44 -10.02
C ALA A 53 8.57 3.09 -11.18
N ARG A 54 8.65 1.81 -11.56
CA ARG A 54 9.45 1.36 -12.71
C ARG A 54 8.84 1.74 -14.05
N THR A 55 7.54 2.02 -14.07
CA THR A 55 6.80 2.38 -15.28
C THR A 55 5.87 3.54 -14.95
N LYS A 56 5.71 4.47 -15.90
CA LYS A 56 4.59 5.41 -15.91
C LYS A 56 3.41 4.61 -16.46
N GLY A 57 2.50 4.19 -15.59
CA GLY A 57 1.29 3.48 -15.99
C GLY A 57 0.47 4.28 -17.00
#